data_AF-A0A3D9D698-F1
#
_entry.id   AF-A0A3D9D698-F1
#
_cell.length_a   1.000
_cell.length_b   1.000
_cell.length_c   1.000
_cell.angle_alpha   90.00
_cell.angle_beta   90.00
_cell.angle_gamma   90.00
#
_symmetry.space_group_name_H-M   'P 1'
#
loop_
_entity.id
_entity.type
_entity.pdbx_description
1 polymer ?
#
loop_
_entity_poly.entity_id
_entity_poly.type
_entity_poly.pdbx_seq_one_letter_code
_entity_poly.pdbx_strand_id
1 'polypeptide(L)'
;MELAIKIFQFILSISILVVLHELGHFLPAKWFKTRAEKFFLFFDPWFSIFSMKKINGKWQYKFLSKNLPDTETIVVDGKETEVPIDISKL
;
A
#
# COMPACT_ATOMS: atom_id res chain seq x y z
N MET A 1 12.03 -8.19 -30.84
CA MET A 1 11.04 -8.97 -30.07
C MET A 1 11.64 -9.52 -28.78
N GLU A 2 12.81 -10.15 -28.81
CA GLU A 2 13.45 -10.71 -27.61
C GLU A 2 13.75 -9.69 -26.50
N LEU A 3 14.23 -8.50 -26.84
CA LEU A 3 14.54 -7.47 -25.84
C LEU A 3 13.30 -7.04 -25.05
N ALA A 4 12.17 -6.82 -25.72
CA ALA A 4 10.92 -6.44 -25.08
C ALA A 4 10.41 -7.55 -24.15
N ILE A 5 10.53 -8.82 -24.57
CA ILE A 5 10.14 -9.98 -23.75
C ILE A 5 11.05 -10.11 -22.52
N LYS A 6 12.36 -9.92 -22.67
CA LYS A 6 13.33 -9.96 -21.56
C LYS A 6 13.07 -8.85 -20.55
N ILE A 7 12.78 -7.63 -21.01
CA ILE A 7 12.42 -6.50 -20.14
C ILE A 7 11.10 -6.80 -19.40
N PHE A 8 10.09 -7.32 -20.10
CA PHE A 8 8.84 -7.72 -19.47
C PHE A 8 9.05 -8.81 -18.41
N GLN A 9 9.83 -9.84 -18.72
CA GLN A 9 10.18 -10.90 -17.76
C GLN A 9 10.95 -10.35 -16.56
N PHE A 10 11.87 -9.41 -16.76
CA PHE A 10 12.61 -8.78 -15.68
C PHE A 10 11.67 -8.02 -14.73
N ILE A 11 10.80 -7.15 -15.28
CA ILE A 11 9.80 -6.42 -14.49
C ILE A 11 8.86 -7.40 -13.77
N LEU A 12 8.40 -8.45 -14.46
CA LEU A 12 7.52 -9.48 -13.88
C LEU A 12 8.22 -10.23 -12.73
N SER A 13 9.49 -10.59 -12.90
CA SER A 13 10.26 -11.30 -11.87
C SER A 13 10.43 -10.44 -10.61
N ILE A 14 10.71 -9.14 -10.78
CA ILE A 14 10.82 -8.20 -9.66
C ILE A 14 9.45 -7.98 -9.01
N SER A 15 8.37 -7.88 -9.80
CA SER A 15 6.99 -7.78 -9.26
C SER A 15 6.70 -8.89 -8.26
N ILE A 16 6.96 -10.14 -8.67
CA ILE A 16 6.72 -11.32 -7.84
C ILE A 16 7.62 -11.30 -6.60
N LEU A 17 8.89 -10.93 -6.75
CA LEU A 17 9.84 -10.84 -5.64
C LEU A 17 9.40 -9.80 -4.59
N VAL A 18 8.97 -8.62 -5.03
CA VAL A 18 8.49 -7.54 -4.14
C VAL A 18 7.21 -7.97 -3.43
N VAL A 19 6.28 -8.63 -4.12
CA VAL A 19 5.09 -9.20 -3.48
C VAL A 19 5.48 -10.16 -2.36
N LEU A 20 6.39 -11.10 -2.66
CA LEU A 20 6.85 -12.07 -1.67
C LEU A 20 7.61 -11.40 -0.51
N HIS A 21 8.39 -10.35 -0.79
CA HIS A 21 9.10 -9.58 0.22
C HIS A 21 8.14 -8.88 1.18
N GLU A 22 7.14 -8.17 0.65
CA GLU A 22 6.13 -7.50 1.46
C GLU A 22 5.23 -8.50 2.20
N LEU A 23 4.88 -9.64 1.58
CA LEU A 23 4.20 -10.74 2.27
C LEU A 23 5.06 -11.32 3.41
N GLY A 24 6.38 -11.39 3.21
CA GLY A 24 7.36 -11.79 4.21
C GLY A 24 7.42 -10.85 5.42
N HIS A 25 7.06 -9.57 5.27
CA HIS A 25 6.85 -8.62 6.37
C HIS A 25 5.43 -8.70 6.95
N PHE A 26 4.44 -8.98 6.11
CA PHE A 26 3.03 -9.10 6.52
C PHE A 26 2.79 -10.29 7.47
N LEU A 27 3.40 -11.45 7.19
CA LEU A 27 3.29 -12.64 8.03
C LEU A 27 3.78 -12.43 9.47
N PRO A 28 5.00 -11.92 9.73
CA PRO A 28 5.43 -11.59 11.08
C PRO A 28 4.59 -10.47 11.68
N ALA A 29 4.20 -9.44 10.92
CA ALA A 29 3.31 -8.41 11.45
C ALA A 29 1.99 -9.02 11.98
N LYS A 30 1.39 -9.96 11.23
CA LYS A 30 0.19 -10.68 11.68
C LYS A 30 0.46 -11.55 12.91
N TRP A 31 1.63 -12.20 12.98
CA TRP A 31 2.02 -13.03 14.12
C TRP A 31 2.24 -12.21 15.40
N PHE A 32 2.85 -11.03 15.28
CA PHE A 32 3.09 -10.08 16.37
C PHE A 32 1.87 -9.17 16.67
N LYS A 33 0.72 -9.43 16.05
CA LYS A 33 -0.50 -8.59 16.13
C LYS A 33 -0.27 -7.12 15.73
N THR A 34 0.77 -6.85 14.95
CA THR A 34 1.02 -5.55 14.34
C THR A 34 0.05 -5.32 13.19
N ARG A 35 -0.54 -4.12 13.14
CA ARG A 35 -1.50 -3.72 12.11
C ARG A 35 -0.79 -3.49 10.78
N ALA A 36 -0.72 -4.52 9.93
CA ALA A 36 -0.28 -4.37 8.55
C ALA A 36 -1.50 -4.02 7.66
N GLU A 37 -1.73 -2.73 7.47
CA GLU A 37 -2.98 -2.22 6.86
C GLU A 37 -2.82 -1.76 5.42
N LYS A 38 -1.59 -1.77 4.90
CA LYS A 38 -1.25 -1.30 3.56
C LYS A 38 -0.27 -2.27 2.93
N PHE A 39 -0.50 -2.54 1.65
CA PHE A 39 0.37 -3.33 0.80
C PHE A 39 0.55 -2.56 -0.50
N PHE A 40 1.79 -2.44 -0.95
CA PHE A 40 2.14 -1.71 -2.16
C PHE A 40 2.89 -2.62 -3.12
N LEU A 41 2.94 -2.23 -4.39
CA LEU A 41 3.70 -2.93 -5.40
C LEU A 41 4.57 -1.92 -6.15
N PHE A 42 5.89 -2.07 -6.03
CA PHE A 42 6.96 -1.29 -6.71
C PHE A 42 7.36 0.11 -6.16
N PHE A 43 7.24 0.39 -4.86
CA PHE A 43 7.75 1.60 -4.15
C PHE A 43 6.80 2.79 -3.98
N ASP A 44 6.82 3.36 -2.77
CA ASP A 44 6.06 4.53 -2.33
C ASP A 44 6.96 5.76 -2.10
N PRO A 45 7.24 6.53 -3.18
CA PRO A 45 7.37 7.98 -3.02
C PRO A 45 6.49 8.80 -3.98
N TRP A 46 5.95 8.21 -5.06
CA TRP A 46 5.23 8.97 -6.10
C TRP A 46 4.11 8.20 -6.84
N PHE A 47 4.24 6.89 -7.03
CA PHE A 47 3.24 6.06 -7.71
C PHE A 47 3.31 4.61 -7.23
N SER A 48 2.18 3.94 -7.01
CA SER A 48 2.13 2.48 -6.89
C SER A 48 1.36 1.89 -8.07
N ILE A 49 1.86 0.76 -8.58
CA ILE A 49 1.17 0.04 -9.67
C ILE A 49 -0.11 -0.58 -9.13
N PHE A 50 -0.05 -1.06 -7.89
CA PHE A 50 -1.15 -1.63 -7.15
C PHE A 50 -1.00 -1.25 -5.68
N SER A 51 -2.07 -0.70 -5.10
CA SER A 51 -2.17 -0.45 -3.67
C SER A 51 -3.39 -1.16 -3.11
N MET A 52 -3.17 -1.84 -1.99
CA MET A 52 -4.20 -2.55 -1.27
C MET A 52 -4.16 -2.06 0.17
N LYS A 53 -5.20 -1.33 0.58
CA LYS A 53 -5.31 -0.76 1.93
C LYS A 53 -6.55 -1.30 2.60
N LYS A 54 -6.42 -1.77 3.83
CA LYS A 54 -7.55 -2.20 4.64
C LYS A 54 -8.12 -0.97 5.35
N ILE A 55 -9.32 -0.57 4.97
CA ILE A 55 -10.05 0.56 5.56
C ILE A 55 -11.34 0.01 6.17
N ASN A 56 -11.53 0.21 7.48
CA ASN A 56 -12.73 -0.24 8.20
C ASN A 56 -13.08 -1.73 7.96
N GLY A 57 -12.09 -2.62 8.13
CA GLY A 57 -12.27 -4.07 7.94
C GLY A 57 -12.37 -4.53 6.48
N LYS A 58 -12.56 -3.62 5.51
CA LYS A 58 -12.69 -3.92 4.08
C LYS A 58 -11.41 -3.64 3.33
N TRP A 59 -11.03 -4.55 2.45
CA TRP A 59 -9.91 -4.34 1.54
C TRP A 59 -10.34 -3.42 0.40
N GLN A 60 -9.67 -2.28 0.28
CA GLN A 60 -9.81 -1.35 -0.84
C GLN A 60 -8.62 -1.54 -1.77
N TYR A 61 -8.92 -1.73 -3.05
CA TYR A 61 -7.93 -1.98 -4.10
C TYR A 61 -7.91 -0.79 -5.05
N LYS A 62 -6.73 -0.23 -5.32
CA LYS A 62 -6.55 0.77 -6.38
C LYS A 62 -5.44 0.34 -7.32
N PHE A 63 -5.73 0.37 -8.62
CA PHE A 63 -4.78 0.13 -9.70
C PHE A 63 -4.39 1.47 -10.34
N LEU A 64 -3.09 1.71 -10.54
CA LEU A 64 -2.55 2.94 -11.15
C LEU A 64 -3.07 4.25 -10.52
N SER A 65 -3.24 4.30 -9.20
CA SER A 65 -3.69 5.52 -8.52
C SER A 65 -2.58 6.10 -7.64
N LYS A 66 -2.68 7.39 -7.34
CA LYS A 66 -1.89 8.00 -6.26
C LYS A 66 -2.09 7.17 -4.99
N ASN A 67 -1.03 6.99 -4.21
CA ASN A 67 -1.10 6.24 -2.96
C ASN A 67 -2.27 6.76 -2.09
N LEU A 68 -3.02 5.83 -1.48
CA LEU A 68 -4.14 6.22 -0.63
C LEU A 68 -3.58 7.06 0.54
N PRO A 69 -4.17 8.24 0.83
CA PRO A 69 -3.68 9.10 1.89
C PRO A 69 -3.74 8.35 3.23
N ASP A 70 -2.72 8.59 4.05
CA ASP A 70 -2.55 7.97 5.37
C ASP A 70 -3.17 8.76 6.52
N THR A 71 -3.63 9.94 6.15
CA THR A 71 -4.08 11.01 7.01
C THR A 71 -5.40 11.50 6.46
N GLU A 72 -6.38 11.67 7.34
CA GLU A 72 -7.62 12.37 7.01
C GLU A 72 -7.47 13.82 7.48
N THR A 73 -7.86 14.77 6.63
CA THR A 73 -7.95 16.18 7.01
C THR A 73 -9.25 16.39 7.77
N ILE A 74 -9.15 16.59 9.09
CA ILE A 74 -10.27 17.02 9.91
C ILE A 74 -10.14 18.51 10.23
N VAL A 75 -11.25 19.23 10.17
CA VAL A 75 -11.33 20.64 10.58
C VAL A 75 -11.73 20.66 12.05
N VAL A 76 -10.77 21.00 12.91
CA VAL A 76 -11.03 21.27 14.33
C VAL A 76 -10.75 22.75 14.56
N ASP A 77 -11.74 23.47 15.09
CA ASP A 77 -11.64 24.90 15.43
C ASP A 77 -11.16 25.81 14.27
N GLY A 78 -11.61 25.54 13.04
CA GLY A 78 -11.30 26.36 11.87
C GLY A 78 -9.87 26.19 11.32
N LYS A 79 -9.11 25.21 11.83
CA LYS A 79 -7.76 24.87 11.36
C LYS A 79 -7.77 23.47 10.76
N GLU A 80 -7.22 23.33 9.55
CA GLU A 80 -7.01 22.03 8.92
C GLU A 80 -5.89 21.29 9.67
N THR A 81 -6.24 20.16 10.27
CA THR A 81 -5.27 19.31 10.97
C THR A 81 -5.24 17.93 10.34
N GLU A 82 -4.02 17.54 9.97
CA GLU A 82 -3.69 16.25 9.41
C GLU A 82 -3.56 15.24 10.56
N VAL A 83 -4.59 14.41 10.76
CA VAL A 83 -4.57 13.32 11.75
C VAL A 83 -4.42 11.97 11.05
N PRO A 84 -3.58 11.05 11.57
CA PRO A 84 -3.53 9.70 11.03
C PRO A 84 -4.92 9.09 11.09
N ILE A 85 -5.32 8.39 10.02
CA ILE A 85 -6.65 7.75 9.93
C ILE A 85 -6.85 6.90 11.18
N ASP A 86 -7.79 7.31 12.04
CA ASP A 86 -8.06 6.65 13.31
C ASP A 86 -8.94 5.42 13.08
N ILE A 87 -8.26 4.33 12.74
CA ILE A 87 -8.75 2.94 12.66
C ILE A 87 -9.39 2.43 13.96
N SER A 88 -9.27 3.14 15.10
CA SER A 88 -9.91 2.78 16.38
C SER A 88 -11.21 3.56 16.68
N LYS A 89 -11.50 4.64 15.94
CA LYS A 89 -12.66 5.51 16.18
C LYS A 89 -13.82 5.31 15.18
N LEU A 90 -13.75 4.23 14.39
CA LEU A 90 -14.69 3.86 13.32
C LEU A 90 -15.21 2.43 13.50
#